data_AF-A0A7X0QQC8-F1
#
_entry.id   AF-A0A7X0QQC8-F1
#
_cell.length_a   1.000
_cell.length_b   1.000
_cell.length_c   1.000
_cell.angle_alpha   90.00
_cell.angle_beta   90.00
_cell.angle_gamma   90.00
#
_symmetry.space_group_name_H-M   'P 1'
#
loop_
_entity.id
_entity.type
_entity.pdbx_description
1 polymer ?
#
loop_
_entity_poly.entity_id
_entity_poly.type
_entity_poly.pdbx_seq_one_letter_code
_entity_poly.pdbx_strand_id
1 'polypeptide(L)'
;MDVRTSLATLLLAAAIAPVAAQESIPSLPAVKAEALRYLADCDHRVLPTQREVGEWTGQHNFSQVYDTRLQLMAEIGRTCEQPGIEQVQVVTRDDPAPRQLELVAINGQRPD
;
A
#
# COMPACT_ATOMS: atom_id res chain seq x y z
N MET A 1 -51.52 51.71 19.92
CA MET A 1 -50.14 51.25 20.15
C MET A 1 -49.70 50.51 18.89
N ASP A 2 -48.39 50.38 18.68
CA ASP A 2 -47.70 49.77 17.52
C ASP A 2 -47.42 50.74 16.36
N VAL A 3 -46.40 51.58 16.49
CA VAL A 3 -44.94 51.32 16.30
C VAL A 3 -44.57 51.29 14.81
N ARG A 4 -44.25 52.50 14.33
CA ARG A 4 -43.13 52.83 13.42
C ARG A 4 -42.78 51.79 12.37
N THR A 5 -43.38 51.94 11.19
CA THR A 5 -42.88 51.38 9.93
C THR A 5 -41.51 52.01 9.60
N SER A 6 -40.45 51.25 9.84
CA SER A 6 -39.06 51.62 9.53
C SER A 6 -38.82 51.70 8.02
N LEU A 7 -38.41 52.87 7.57
CA LEU A 7 -37.64 53.11 6.34
C LEU A 7 -36.17 52.76 6.57
N ALA A 8 -35.62 51.86 5.76
CA ALA A 8 -34.19 51.74 5.41
C ALA A 8 -34.09 50.60 4.37
N THR A 9 -34.25 50.83 3.06
CA THR A 9 -33.31 51.48 2.14
C THR A 9 -31.94 50.82 2.13
N LEU A 10 -31.71 50.04 1.06
CA LEU A 10 -30.43 49.78 0.36
C LEU A 10 -29.24 49.27 1.19
N LEU A 11 -28.80 48.05 0.88
CA LEU A 11 -27.38 47.77 0.65
C LEU A 11 -27.19 46.56 -0.27
N LEU A 12 -26.83 46.89 -1.50
CA LEU A 12 -26.31 46.02 -2.54
C LEU A 12 -24.90 45.56 -2.12
N ALA A 13 -24.67 44.26 -2.03
CA ALA A 13 -23.32 43.70 -1.99
C ALA A 13 -23.29 42.41 -2.82
N ALA A 14 -23.20 42.57 -4.13
CA ALA A 14 -22.83 41.50 -5.03
C ALA A 14 -21.34 41.17 -4.80
N ALA A 15 -21.06 40.21 -3.93
CA ALA A 15 -19.72 39.65 -3.78
C ALA A 15 -19.46 38.69 -4.95
N ILE A 16 -18.98 39.22 -6.07
CA ILE A 16 -18.38 38.41 -7.12
C ILE A 16 -17.01 37.98 -6.59
N ALA A 17 -16.96 36.85 -5.89
CA ALA A 17 -15.67 36.24 -5.54
C ALA A 17 -15.00 35.78 -6.84
N PRO A 18 -13.70 36.05 -7.04
CA PRO A 18 -12.97 35.40 -8.12
C PRO A 18 -12.92 33.92 -7.76
N VAL A 19 -13.64 33.10 -8.52
CA VAL A 19 -13.42 31.66 -8.54
C VAL A 19 -12.03 31.50 -9.14
N ALA A 20 -11.02 31.43 -8.28
CA ALA A 20 -9.69 31.00 -8.68
C ALA A 20 -9.88 29.60 -9.26
N ALA A 21 -9.76 29.49 -10.59
CA ALA A 21 -9.68 28.22 -11.27
C ALA A 21 -8.50 27.47 -10.63
N GLN A 22 -8.81 26.52 -9.75
CA GLN A 22 -7.85 25.49 -9.38
C GLN A 22 -7.60 24.72 -10.66
N GLU A 23 -6.51 25.05 -11.35
CA GLU A 23 -5.94 24.16 -12.36
C GLU A 23 -5.82 22.80 -11.69
N SER A 24 -6.64 21.86 -12.16
CA SER A 24 -6.54 20.47 -11.78
C SER A 24 -5.17 20.01 -12.21
N ILE A 25 -4.21 20.02 -11.29
CA ILE A 25 -2.89 19.42 -11.52
C ILE A 25 -3.19 17.98 -11.92
N PRO A 26 -2.83 17.53 -13.12
CA PRO A 26 -3.01 16.13 -13.50
C PRO A 26 -2.25 15.32 -12.45
N SER A 27 -2.98 14.57 -11.62
CA SER A 27 -2.38 13.69 -10.65
C SER A 27 -1.49 12.75 -11.45
N LEU A 28 -0.18 12.85 -11.26
CA LEU A 28 0.77 11.89 -11.80
C LEU A 28 0.23 10.50 -11.46
N PRO A 29 0.27 9.53 -12.39
CA PRO A 29 -0.16 8.18 -12.08
C PRO A 29 0.60 7.75 -10.83
N ALA A 30 -0.13 7.43 -9.76
CA ALA A 30 0.47 6.94 -8.54
C ALA A 30 1.21 5.66 -8.89
N VAL A 31 2.53 5.76 -9.06
CA VAL A 31 3.40 4.59 -9.17
C VAL A 31 3.18 3.86 -7.85
N LYS A 32 2.49 2.72 -7.89
CA LYS A 32 2.28 1.89 -6.70
C LYS A 32 3.66 1.54 -6.17
N ALA A 33 4.04 2.11 -5.04
CA ALA A 33 5.30 1.81 -4.41
C ALA A 33 5.22 0.38 -3.88
N GLU A 34 6.08 -0.49 -4.37
CA GLU A 34 6.28 -1.82 -3.80
C GLU A 34 7.32 -1.70 -2.69
N ALA A 35 6.96 -2.08 -1.47
CA ALA A 35 7.88 -2.07 -0.34
C ALA A 35 8.45 -3.48 -0.13
N LEU A 36 9.78 -3.60 -0.19
CA LEU A 36 10.48 -4.83 0.21
C LEU A 36 10.24 -5.08 1.71
N ARG A 37 9.74 -6.27 2.03
CA ARG A 37 9.47 -6.70 3.41
C ARG A 37 10.41 -7.77 3.91
N TYR A 38 10.85 -8.64 3.00
CA TYR A 38 11.65 -9.80 3.34
C TYR A 38 12.54 -10.22 2.17
N LEU A 39 13.72 -10.75 2.48
CA LEU A 39 14.59 -11.40 1.51
C LEU A 39 14.89 -12.81 2.03
N ALA A 40 14.42 -13.81 1.31
CA ALA A 40 14.71 -15.22 1.60
C ALA A 40 15.98 -15.63 0.83
N ASP A 41 16.98 -16.12 1.56
CA ASP A 41 18.12 -16.85 0.98
C ASP A 41 17.69 -18.31 0.78
N CYS A 42 17.81 -18.81 -0.45
CA CYS A 42 17.39 -20.18 -0.79
C CYS A 42 18.30 -21.27 -0.19
N ASP A 43 19.55 -20.95 0.12
CA ASP A 43 20.51 -21.87 0.76
C ASP A 43 20.35 -21.86 2.29
N HIS A 44 20.05 -20.70 2.87
CA HIS A 44 19.88 -20.51 4.31
C HIS A 44 18.50 -19.94 4.64
N ARG A 45 17.47 -20.77 4.43
CA ARG A 45 16.06 -20.39 4.61
C ARG A 45 15.69 -20.14 6.07
N VAL A 46 15.96 -18.93 6.53
CA VAL A 46 15.17 -18.32 7.59
C VAL A 46 13.79 -18.03 6.97
N LEU A 47 12.71 -18.31 7.71
CA LEU A 47 11.34 -18.08 7.24
C LEU A 47 10.67 -17.02 8.12
N PRO A 48 9.77 -16.20 7.55
CA PRO A 48 9.13 -15.13 8.28
C PRO A 48 8.29 -15.66 9.44
N THR A 49 8.24 -14.88 10.52
CA THR A 49 7.39 -15.15 11.68
C THR A 49 5.94 -14.78 11.39
N GLN A 50 5.01 -15.33 12.18
CA GLN A 50 3.59 -15.00 12.03
C GLN A 50 3.31 -13.51 12.33
N ARG A 51 4.03 -12.92 13.28
CA ARG A 51 3.90 -11.49 13.60
C ARG A 51 4.28 -10.61 12.41
N GLU A 52 5.40 -10.89 11.77
CA GLU A 52 5.85 -10.15 10.58
C GLU A 52 4.84 -10.24 9.44
N VAL A 53 4.31 -11.43 9.16
CA VAL A 53 3.27 -11.61 8.12
C VAL A 53 2.01 -10.81 8.45
N GLY A 54 1.59 -10.77 9.71
CA GLY A 54 0.46 -9.96 10.15
C GLY A 54 0.70 -8.47 9.95
N GLU A 55 1.89 -7.97 10.29
CA GLU A 55 2.29 -6.57 10.11
C GLU A 55 2.32 -6.18 8.61
N TRP A 56 2.90 -7.02 7.76
CA TRP A 56 3.01 -6.75 6.32
C TRP A 56 1.64 -6.74 5.64
N THR A 57 0.78 -7.67 5.99
CA THR A 57 -0.55 -7.81 5.38
C THR A 57 -1.63 -6.93 6.03
N GLY A 58 -1.35 -6.37 7.21
CA GLY A 58 -2.35 -5.64 8.01
C GLY A 58 -3.44 -6.57 8.56
N GLN A 59 -3.18 -7.87 8.66
CA GLN A 59 -4.12 -8.84 9.20
C GLN A 59 -3.96 -8.93 10.72
N HIS A 60 -5.08 -8.89 11.44
CA HIS A 60 -5.11 -8.97 12.90
C HIS A 60 -5.75 -10.26 13.43
N ASN A 61 -6.37 -11.06 12.54
CA ASN A 61 -6.92 -12.35 12.91
C ASN A 61 -5.82 -13.43 12.88
N PHE A 62 -5.56 -14.06 14.02
CA PHE A 62 -4.46 -15.02 14.15
C PHE A 62 -4.56 -16.18 13.14
N SER A 63 -5.74 -16.74 12.91
CA SER A 63 -5.95 -17.84 11.97
C SER A 63 -5.67 -17.42 10.52
N GLN A 64 -6.16 -16.25 10.10
CA GLN A 64 -5.89 -15.74 8.75
C GLN A 64 -4.40 -15.47 8.51
N VAL A 65 -3.71 -14.92 9.52
CA VAL A 65 -2.26 -14.69 9.46
C VAL A 65 -1.50 -16.01 9.37
N TYR A 66 -1.94 -17.03 10.11
CA TYR A 66 -1.36 -18.37 10.04
C TYR A 66 -1.50 -18.98 8.65
N ASP A 67 -2.70 -18.95 8.08
CA ASP A 67 -2.96 -19.50 6.74
C ASP A 67 -2.15 -18.77 5.67
N THR A 68 -2.12 -17.43 5.74
CA THR A 68 -1.32 -16.59 4.83
C THR A 68 0.17 -16.92 4.94
N ARG A 69 0.67 -17.11 6.16
CA ARG A 69 2.07 -17.48 6.40
C ARG A 69 2.40 -18.84 5.80
N LEU A 70 1.53 -19.84 5.98
CA LEU A 70 1.75 -21.17 5.41
C LEU A 70 1.83 -21.10 3.88
N GLN A 71 0.92 -20.37 3.25
CA GLN A 71 0.93 -20.16 1.81
C GLN A 71 2.23 -19.48 1.34
N LEU A 72 2.62 -18.39 2.00
CA LEU A 72 3.86 -17.66 1.69
C LEU A 72 5.09 -18.57 1.77
N MET A 73 5.22 -19.36 2.85
CA MET A 73 6.36 -20.27 3.01
C MET A 73 6.41 -21.34 1.91
N ALA A 74 5.25 -21.88 1.52
CA ALA A 74 5.17 -22.86 0.45
C ALA A 74 5.55 -22.26 -0.91
N GLU A 75 5.15 -21.02 -1.18
CA GLU A 75 5.51 -20.31 -2.41
C GLU A 75 6.99 -19.91 -2.46
N ILE A 76 7.58 -19.44 -1.36
CA ILE A 76 9.03 -19.24 -1.23
C ILE A 76 9.77 -20.56 -1.51
N GLY A 77 9.33 -21.65 -0.89
CA GLY A 77 9.92 -22.98 -1.08
C GLY A 77 9.93 -23.40 -2.54
N ARG A 78 8.76 -23.35 -3.21
CA ARG A 78 8.63 -23.68 -4.64
C ARG A 78 9.46 -22.78 -5.54
N THR A 79 9.61 -21.50 -5.19
CA THR A 79 10.39 -20.55 -5.99
C THR A 79 11.88 -20.83 -5.86
N CYS A 80 12.36 -21.14 -4.65
CA CYS A 80 13.74 -21.52 -4.41
C CYS A 80 14.14 -22.87 -5.04
N GLU A 81 13.19 -23.75 -5.33
CA GLU A 81 13.46 -25.01 -6.04
C GLU A 81 13.69 -24.80 -7.55
N GLN A 82 13.44 -23.60 -8.08
CA GLN A 82 13.66 -23.29 -9.49
C GLN A 82 15.16 -23.13 -9.78
N PRO A 83 15.67 -23.71 -10.90
CA PRO A 83 17.08 -23.60 -11.24
C PRO A 83 17.54 -22.15 -11.41
N GLY A 84 18.66 -21.79 -10.77
CA GLY A 84 19.31 -20.49 -10.89
C GLY A 84 18.78 -19.41 -9.94
N ILE A 85 17.73 -19.69 -9.17
CA ILE A 85 17.24 -18.79 -8.12
C ILE A 85 18.10 -18.95 -6.87
N GLU A 86 18.68 -17.86 -6.38
CA GLU A 86 19.44 -17.82 -5.12
C GLU A 86 18.68 -17.09 -4.02
N GLN A 87 17.82 -16.12 -4.38
CA GLN A 87 17.06 -15.34 -3.42
C GLN A 87 15.63 -15.09 -3.87
N VAL A 88 14.74 -14.87 -2.91
CA VAL A 88 13.34 -14.49 -3.18
C VAL A 88 12.99 -13.27 -2.33
N GLN A 89 12.64 -12.17 -2.99
CA GLN A 89 12.11 -10.98 -2.32
C GLN A 89 10.62 -11.13 -2.09
N VAL A 90 10.15 -10.79 -0.89
CA VAL A 90 8.73 -10.61 -0.60
C VAL A 90 8.46 -9.12 -0.56
N VAL A 91 7.62 -8.65 -1.48
CA VAL A 91 7.20 -7.25 -1.57
C VAL A 91 5.72 -7.13 -1.24
N THR A 92 5.32 -5.98 -0.69
CA THR A 92 3.91 -5.61 -0.54
C THR A 92 3.56 -4.52 -1.53
N ARG A 93 2.41 -4.66 -2.19
CA ARG A 93 1.79 -3.55 -2.90
C ARG A 93 1.10 -2.62 -1.89
N ASP A 94 1.23 -1.31 -2.11
CA ASP A 94 0.50 -0.31 -1.34
C ASP A 94 -0.99 -0.30 -1.74
N ASP A 95 -1.74 -1.26 -1.15
CA ASP A 95 -3.20 -1.37 -1.20
C ASP A 95 -3.77 -1.28 0.24
N PRO A 96 -5.05 -0.87 0.42
CA PRO A 96 -5.69 -0.93 1.73
C PRO A 96 -5.75 -2.37 2.26
N ALA A 97 -5.66 -2.53 3.57
CA ALA A 97 -5.62 -3.85 4.19
C ALA A 97 -6.89 -4.69 3.88
N PRO A 98 -6.76 -6.01 3.65
CA PRO A 98 -5.52 -6.79 3.70
C PRO A 98 -4.64 -6.60 2.46
N ARG A 99 -3.34 -6.32 2.70
CA ARG A 99 -2.33 -6.17 1.65
C ARG A 99 -1.91 -7.52 1.09
N GLN A 100 -1.67 -7.54 -0.22
CA GLN A 100 -1.16 -8.72 -0.91
C GLN A 100 0.37 -8.74 -0.89
N LEU A 101 0.91 -9.94 -0.68
CA LEU A 101 2.35 -10.21 -0.80
C LEU A 101 2.62 -10.74 -2.20
N GLU A 102 3.75 -10.33 -2.75
CA GLU A 102 4.24 -10.80 -4.04
C GLU A 102 5.69 -11.26 -3.89
N LEU A 103 6.06 -12.28 -4.66
CA LEU A 103 7.37 -12.91 -4.65
C LEU A 103 8.12 -12.53 -5.92
N VAL A 104 9.31 -11.96 -5.75
CA VAL A 104 10.22 -11.65 -6.86
C VAL A 104 11.45 -12.53 -6.73
N ALA A 105 11.63 -13.44 -7.69
CA ALA A 105 12.78 -14.33 -7.75
C ALA A 105 14.02 -13.56 -8.22
N ILE A 106 15.15 -13.75 -7.55
CA ILE A 106 16.45 -13.20 -7.93
C ILE A 106 17.38 -14.34 -8.34
N ASN A 107 17.93 -14.22 -9.55
CA ASN A 107 18.96 -15.13 -10.03
C ASN A 107 20.29 -14.86 -9.35
N GLY A 108 21.04 -15.93 -9.10
CA GLY A 108 22.43 -15.85 -8.74
C GLY A 108 23.29 -15.33 -9.88
N GLN A 109 23.82 -14.12 -9.75
CA GLN A 109 24.93 -13.69 -10.60
C GLN A 109 26.21 -14.31 -10.00
N ARG A 110 26.48 -15.59 -10.30
CA ARG A 110 27.76 -16.22 -9.94
C ARG A 110 28.87 -15.38 -10.57
N PRO A 111 29.78 -14.75 -9.81
CA PRO A 111 30.98 -14.17 -10.39
C PRO A 111 31.85 -15.34 -10.85
N ASP A 112 32.17 -15.36 -12.14
CA ASP A 112 33.08 -16.33 -12.75
C ASP A 112 34.50 -16.23 -12.15
#